data_AF-A0A5N6DDF0-F1
#
_entry.id   AF-A0A5N6DDF0-F1
#
_cell.length_a   1.000
_cell.length_b   1.000
_cell.length_c   1.000
_cell.angle_alpha   90.00
_cell.angle_beta   90.00
_cell.angle_gamma   90.00
#
_symmetry.space_group_name_H-M   'P 1'
#
loop_
_entity.id
_entity.type
_entity.pdbx_description
1 polymer ?
#
loop_
_entity_poly.entity_id
_entity_poly.type
_entity_poly.pdbx_seq_one_letter_code
_entity_poly.pdbx_strand_id
1 'polypeptide(L)'
;MDYAIQALTAVIKLGEHTVTGRGTSLTLSNTDKDLADQLEIYERGDEYEELLNPADIITSKDPDNKELVQDFVQWVLSGDSQDVIANFYKEDRYCLYKGFPTEDSEDVETSDELS
;
A
#
# COMPACT_ATOMS: atom_id res chain seq x y z
N MET A 1 -11.53 -12.10 -6.20
CA MET A 1 -10.10 -11.85 -5.91
C MET A 1 -9.81 -12.32 -4.49
N ASP A 2 -9.69 -13.64 -4.27
CA ASP A 2 -9.51 -14.20 -2.92
C ASP A 2 -8.36 -15.21 -2.84
N TYR A 3 -7.70 -15.47 -3.97
CA TYR A 3 -6.62 -16.46 -4.07
C TYR A 3 -5.38 -16.06 -3.26
N ALA A 4 -5.07 -14.77 -3.13
CA ALA A 4 -3.90 -14.31 -2.39
C ALA A 4 -4.04 -14.58 -0.88
N ILE A 5 -5.24 -14.33 -0.32
CA ILE A 5 -5.54 -14.62 1.09
C ILE A 5 -5.60 -16.13 1.32
N GLN A 6 -6.20 -16.89 0.41
CA GLN A 6 -6.24 -18.36 0.51
C GLN A 6 -4.84 -18.99 0.44
N ALA A 7 -3.97 -18.49 -0.45
CA ALA A 7 -2.59 -18.95 -0.55
C ALA A 7 -1.80 -18.63 0.72
N LEU A 8 -1.88 -17.40 1.23
CA LEU A 8 -1.24 -17.01 2.49
C LEU A 8 -1.76 -17.86 3.66
N THR A 9 -3.07 -18.09 3.74
CA THR A 9 -3.70 -18.97 4.74
C THR A 9 -3.16 -20.40 4.66
N ALA A 10 -2.99 -20.94 3.45
CA ALA A 10 -2.47 -22.29 3.28
C ALA A 10 -1.02 -22.38 3.75
N VAL A 11 -0.19 -21.40 3.42
CA VAL A 11 1.21 -21.33 3.85
C VAL A 11 1.30 -21.28 5.38
N ILE A 12 0.50 -20.44 6.04
CA ILE A 12 0.45 -20.36 7.51
C ILE A 12 0.10 -21.74 8.12
N LYS A 13 -0.93 -22.40 7.58
CA LYS A 13 -1.36 -23.73 8.07
C LYS A 13 -0.34 -24.83 7.83
N LEU A 14 0.48 -24.71 6.78
CA LEU A 14 1.54 -25.66 6.45
C LEU A 14 2.85 -25.35 7.19
N GLY A 15 2.98 -24.16 7.80
CA GLY A 15 4.21 -23.71 8.45
C GLY A 15 5.35 -23.46 7.46
N GLU A 16 5.01 -23.02 6.24
CA GLU A 16 5.99 -22.75 5.18
C GLU A 16 6.36 -21.27 5.09
N HIS A 17 7.42 -20.96 4.34
CA HIS A 17 7.82 -19.60 4.03
C HIS A 17 7.24 -19.17 2.68
N THR A 18 6.87 -17.90 2.55
CA THR A 18 6.38 -17.35 1.28
C THR A 18 6.73 -15.88 1.12
N VAL A 19 6.69 -15.39 -0.11
CA VAL A 19 6.72 -13.97 -0.43
C VAL A 19 5.30 -13.54 -0.77
N THR A 20 4.79 -12.53 -0.08
CA THR A 20 3.43 -12.01 -0.29
C THR A 20 3.45 -10.49 -0.38
N GLY A 21 2.52 -9.92 -1.14
CA GLY A 21 2.36 -8.48 -1.21
C GLY A 21 1.87 -7.91 0.12
N ARG A 22 2.39 -6.73 0.50
CA ARG A 22 2.03 -6.02 1.75
C ARG A 22 0.52 -5.85 1.91
N GLY A 23 -0.19 -5.47 0.85
CA GLY A 23 -1.65 -5.34 0.87
C GLY A 23 -2.41 -6.63 1.18
N THR A 24 -1.87 -7.80 0.80
CA THR A 24 -2.43 -9.11 1.17
C THR A 24 -2.24 -9.38 2.65
N SER A 25 -1.03 -9.16 3.17
CA SER A 25 -0.75 -9.32 4.61
C SER A 25 -1.63 -8.41 5.46
N LEU A 26 -1.72 -7.13 5.12
CA LEU A 26 -2.56 -6.15 5.83
C LEU A 26 -4.04 -6.50 5.76
N THR A 27 -4.50 -7.03 4.61
CA THR A 27 -5.88 -7.51 4.48
C THR A 27 -6.14 -8.67 5.43
N LEU A 28 -5.22 -9.63 5.55
CA LEU A 28 -5.33 -10.73 6.50
C LEU A 28 -5.36 -10.23 7.95
N SER A 29 -4.44 -9.34 8.34
CA SER A 29 -4.42 -8.72 9.68
C SER A 29 -5.72 -7.99 10.02
N ASN A 30 -6.40 -7.45 9.00
CA ASN A 30 -7.68 -6.79 9.19
C ASN A 30 -8.84 -7.78 9.33
N THR A 31 -8.88 -8.83 8.53
CA THR A 31 -10.01 -9.77 8.46
C THR A 31 -9.93 -10.94 9.43
N ASP A 32 -8.72 -11.39 9.79
CA ASP A 32 -8.47 -12.55 10.65
C ASP A 32 -7.15 -12.35 11.43
N LYS A 33 -7.26 -11.65 12.57
CA LYS A 33 -6.10 -11.30 13.40
C LYS A 33 -5.42 -12.53 14.01
N ASP A 34 -6.19 -13.53 14.43
CA ASP A 34 -5.64 -14.74 15.05
C ASP A 34 -4.78 -15.54 14.05
N LEU A 35 -5.19 -15.56 12.78
CA LEU A 35 -4.40 -16.15 11.71
C LEU A 35 -3.18 -15.28 11.34
N ALA A 36 -3.34 -13.96 11.30
CA ALA A 36 -2.25 -13.04 11.00
C ALA A 36 -1.16 -13.02 12.09
N ASP A 37 -1.53 -13.16 13.36
CA ASP A 37 -0.59 -13.18 14.50
C ASP A 37 0.31 -14.43 14.50
N GLN A 38 0.05 -15.40 13.62
CA GLN A 38 0.93 -16.57 13.38
C GLN A 38 2.02 -16.29 12.35
N LEU A 39 1.99 -15.14 11.67
CA LEU A 39 3.02 -14.76 10.69
C LEU A 39 4.24 -14.17 11.40
N GLU A 40 5.42 -14.60 10.96
CA GLU A 40 6.69 -13.94 11.26
C GLU A 40 7.17 -13.21 10.00
N ILE A 41 7.44 -11.91 10.13
CA ILE A 41 7.97 -11.10 9.03
C ILE A 41 9.50 -11.13 9.13
N TYR A 42 10.15 -11.84 8.22
CA TYR A 42 11.62 -11.91 8.15
C TYR A 42 12.24 -10.73 7.40
N GLU A 43 11.57 -10.24 6.36
CA GLU A 43 12.07 -9.18 5.48
C GLU A 43 10.92 -8.30 4.99
N ARG A 44 11.19 -7.00 4.84
CA ARG A 44 10.23 -5.99 4.40
C ARG A 44 10.67 -5.32 3.11
N GLY A 45 9.85 -5.44 2.07
CA GLY A 45 10.17 -4.85 0.76
C GLY A 45 10.10 -3.33 0.72
N ASP A 46 9.40 -2.68 1.65
CA ASP A 46 9.28 -1.22 1.69
C ASP A 46 10.53 -0.49 2.21
N GLU A 47 11.56 -1.23 2.63
CA GLU A 47 12.89 -0.73 2.96
C GLU A 47 13.82 -0.63 1.73
N TYR A 48 13.39 -1.18 0.58
CA TYR A 48 14.19 -1.25 -0.64
C TYR A 48 13.47 -0.56 -1.80
N GLU A 49 14.06 0.50 -2.35
CA GLU A 49 13.45 1.28 -3.44
C GLU A 49 13.11 0.42 -4.67
N GLU A 50 13.94 -0.58 -4.98
CA GLU A 50 13.77 -1.47 -6.12
C GLU A 50 12.56 -2.41 -5.99
N LEU A 51 12.04 -2.57 -4.77
CA LEU A 51 10.88 -3.42 -4.47
C LEU A 51 9.59 -2.60 -4.31
N LEU A 52 9.65 -1.28 -4.49
CA LEU A 52 8.46 -0.45 -4.56
C LEU A 52 7.62 -0.84 -5.78
N ASN A 53 6.31 -0.96 -5.58
CA ASN A 53 5.35 -1.26 -6.64
C ASN A 53 4.66 0.05 -7.07
N PRO A 54 5.14 0.74 -8.13
CA PRO A 54 4.59 2.03 -8.53
C PRO A 54 3.16 1.89 -9.08
N ALA A 55 2.39 2.96 -8.95
CA ALA A 55 1.06 3.10 -9.54
C ALA A 55 1.03 4.33 -10.45
N ASP A 56 0.76 4.11 -11.73
CA ASP A 56 0.67 5.17 -12.74
C ASP A 56 -0.78 5.50 -13.09
N ILE A 57 -1.03 6.76 -13.44
CA ILE A 57 -2.32 7.20 -13.98
C ILE A 57 -2.28 7.09 -15.51
N ILE A 58 -3.16 6.28 -16.09
CA ILE A 58 -3.31 6.14 -17.54
C ILE A 58 -4.57 6.89 -17.98
N THR A 59 -4.42 7.81 -18.92
CA THR A 59 -5.53 8.58 -19.51
C THR A 59 -5.78 8.18 -20.96
N SER A 60 -7.03 8.32 -21.42
CA SER A 60 -7.34 8.13 -22.85
C SER A 60 -6.65 9.20 -23.69
N LYS A 61 -6.21 8.82 -24.89
CA LYS A 61 -5.72 9.78 -25.89
C LYS A 61 -6.79 10.80 -26.30
N ASP A 62 -8.05 10.38 -26.27
CA ASP A 62 -9.22 11.20 -26.62
C ASP A 62 -10.33 10.98 -25.57
N PRO A 63 -10.27 11.68 -24.42
CA PRO A 63 -11.28 11.56 -23.38
C PRO A 63 -12.51 12.42 -23.70
N ASP A 64 -13.72 11.91 -23.42
CA ASP A 64 -14.97 12.65 -23.61
C ASP A 64 -14.98 14.01 -22.88
N ASN A 65 -14.30 14.07 -21.73
CA ASN A 65 -14.10 15.30 -20.98
C ASN A 65 -12.62 15.51 -20.64
N LYS A 66 -11.91 16.19 -21.55
CA LYS A 66 -10.48 16.47 -21.42
C LYS A 66 -10.13 17.35 -20.23
N GLU A 67 -10.95 18.36 -19.94
CA GLU A 67 -10.72 19.29 -18.83
C GLU A 67 -10.78 18.54 -17.50
N LEU A 68 -11.83 17.76 -17.27
CA LEU A 68 -11.97 16.96 -16.04
C LEU A 68 -10.81 15.97 -15.85
N VAL A 69 -10.35 15.32 -16.92
CA VAL A 69 -9.19 14.40 -16.83
C VAL A 69 -7.92 15.14 -16.44
N GLN A 70 -7.69 16.33 -17.00
CA GLN A 70 -6.52 17.15 -16.66
C GLN A 70 -6.59 17.65 -15.22
N ASP A 71 -7.74 18.15 -14.79
CA ASP A 71 -7.97 18.61 -13.41
C ASP A 71 -7.78 17.47 -12.41
N PHE A 72 -8.27 16.27 -12.74
CA PHE A 72 -8.09 15.09 -11.90
C PHE A 72 -6.62 14.71 -11.77
N VAL A 73 -5.87 14.64 -12.88
CA VAL A 73 -4.42 14.34 -12.84
C VAL A 73 -3.68 15.39 -12.03
N GLN A 74 -3.98 16.67 -12.23
CA GLN A 74 -3.35 17.76 -11.49
C GLN A 74 -3.67 17.69 -9.99
N TRP A 75 -4.91 17.36 -9.65
CA TRP A 75 -5.32 17.17 -8.26
C TRP A 75 -4.60 15.97 -7.64
N VAL A 76 -4.56 14.81 -8.29
CA VAL A 76 -3.86 13.62 -7.75
C VAL A 76 -2.38 13.91 -7.48
N LEU A 77 -1.72 14.70 -8.32
CA LEU A 77 -0.31 15.07 -8.14
C LEU A 77 -0.09 16.23 -7.14
N SER A 78 -1.15 16.83 -6.59
CA SER A 78 -1.04 17.92 -5.61
C SER A 78 -0.76 17.39 -4.20
N GLY A 79 -0.14 18.22 -3.35
CA GLY A 79 0.13 17.90 -1.95
C GLY A 79 -1.12 17.44 -1.19
N ASP A 80 -2.24 18.17 -1.33
CA ASP A 80 -3.52 17.83 -0.67
C ASP A 80 -4.00 16.40 -1.00
N SER A 81 -3.84 15.95 -2.25
CA SER A 81 -4.23 14.59 -2.64
C SER A 81 -3.20 13.55 -2.21
N GLN A 82 -1.91 13.89 -2.26
CA GLN A 82 -0.86 13.00 -1.74
C GLN A 82 -1.00 12.78 -0.23
N ASP A 83 -1.45 13.78 0.52
CA ASP A 83 -1.80 13.64 1.93
C ASP A 83 -2.98 12.67 2.13
N VAL A 84 -4.00 12.73 1.27
CA VAL A 84 -5.11 11.77 1.30
C VAL A 84 -4.62 10.35 1.01
N ILE A 85 -3.69 10.17 0.06
CA ILE A 85 -3.13 8.86 -0.29
C ILE A 85 -2.28 8.32 0.87
N ALA A 86 -1.37 9.13 1.41
CA ALA A 86 -0.48 8.76 2.52
C ALA A 86 -1.26 8.48 3.82
N ASN A 87 -2.43 9.09 3.99
CA ASN A 87 -3.33 8.86 5.13
C ASN A 87 -4.51 7.96 4.80
N PHE A 88 -4.44 7.19 3.70
CA PHE A 88 -5.48 6.22 3.40
C PHE A 88 -5.30 4.96 4.27
N TYR A 89 -6.18 4.82 5.25
CA TYR A 89 -6.21 3.67 6.17
C TYR A 89 -7.28 2.66 5.77
N LYS A 90 -6.94 1.37 5.89
CA LYS A 90 -7.94 0.29 5.85
C LYS A 90 -8.42 0.02 7.28
N GLU A 91 -9.67 0.41 7.58
CA GLU A 91 -10.34 0.18 8.88
C GLU A 91 -9.47 0.61 10.08
N ASP A 92 -8.90 1.82 10.00
CA ASP A 92 -8.21 2.54 11.07
C ASP A 92 -6.90 1.91 11.61
N ARG A 93 -6.28 0.96 10.91
CA ARG A 93 -5.08 0.27 11.44
C ARG A 93 -3.78 0.47 10.67
N TYR A 94 -3.81 0.55 9.34
CA TYR A 94 -2.57 0.57 8.55
C TYR A 94 -2.66 1.50 7.34
N CYS A 95 -1.61 2.30 7.15
CA CYS A 95 -1.37 3.05 5.93
C CYS A 95 -1.01 2.07 4.81
N LEU A 96 -1.76 2.12 3.71
CA LEU A 96 -1.65 1.15 2.62
C LEU A 96 -0.64 1.56 1.53
N TYR A 97 -0.50 2.87 1.29
CA TYR A 97 0.26 3.43 0.18
C TYR A 97 1.22 4.51 0.65
N LYS A 98 2.37 4.62 -0.01
CA LYS A 98 3.26 5.77 0.14
C LYS A 98 2.82 6.84 -0.88
N GLY A 99 2.79 8.10 -0.45
CA GLY A 99 2.58 9.22 -1.37
C GLY A 99 3.71 9.31 -2.40
N PHE A 100 3.39 9.90 -3.54
CA PHE A 100 4.37 10.32 -4.53
C PHE A 100 5.23 11.45 -3.94
N PRO A 101 6.57 11.40 -4.06
CA PRO A 101 7.43 12.45 -3.55
C PRO A 101 7.11 13.77 -4.26
N THR A 102 6.65 14.76 -3.50
CA THR A 102 6.53 16.14 -3.96
C THR A 102 7.79 16.88 -3.50
N GLU A 103 8.22 17.94 -4.19
CA GLU A 103 9.45 18.67 -3.83
C GLU A 103 9.42 19.27 -2.40
N ASP A 104 8.25 19.26 -1.75
CA ASP A 104 8.01 19.73 -0.38
C ASP A 104 7.94 18.61 0.68
N SER A 105 8.07 17.33 0.31
CA SER A 105 8.04 16.23 1.29
C SER A 105 9.42 16.03 1.91
N GLU A 106 9.72 16.79 2.97
CA GLU A 106 10.77 16.40 3.92
C GLU A 106 10.46 15.00 4.46
N ASP A 107 11.46 14.12 4.46
CA ASP A 107 11.39 12.75 4.91
C ASP A 107 10.75 12.67 6.31
N VAL A 108 9.49 12.23 6.36
CA VAL A 108 8.83 11.88 7.62
C VAL A 108 9.46 10.58 8.10
N GLU A 109 10.54 10.71 8.84
CA GLU A 109 11.11 9.67 9.69
C GLU A 109 10.00 9.15 10.62
N THR A 110 9.51 7.94 10.33
CA THR A 110 8.64 7.22 11.26
C THR A 110 9.50 6.71 12.40
N SER A 111 9.55 7.48 13.49
CA SER A 111 10.09 7.03 14.77
C SER A 111 9.23 5.90 15.33
N ASP A 112 9.62 4.66 15.05
CA ASP A 112 9.17 3.50 15.82
C ASP A 112 9.88 3.52 17.18
N GLU A 113 9.37 4.30 18.12
CA GLU A 113 9.70 4.12 19.53
C GLU A 113 8.90 2.95 20.10
N LEU A 114 9.56 1.80 20.21
CA LEU A 114 9.20 0.76 21.18
C LEU A 114 10.47 0.27 21.89
N SER A 115 10.65 0.75 23.13
CA SER A 115 11.39 0.06 24.19
C SER A 115 10.56 0.05 25.47
#